data_AF-H1KT72-F1
#
_entry.id   AF-H1KT72-F1
#
_cell.length_a   1.000
_cell.length_b   1.000
_cell.length_c   1.000
_cell.angle_alpha   90.00
_cell.angle_beta   90.00
_cell.angle_gamma   90.00
#
_symmetry.space_group_name_H-M   'P 1'
#
loop_
_entity.id
_entity.type
_entity.pdbx_description
1 polymer ?
#
loop_
_entity_poly.entity_id
_entity_poly.type
_entity_poly.pdbx_seq_one_letter_code
_entity_poly.pdbx_strand_id
1 'polypeptide(L)'
;PATALASAGHGGAAPPDHVVELVAGRCAMCHAAEPIWDGIGVAPKGVRLDTAEAIGRQAEAIRRQVVLTHNMPPNNVTEMTDEERGVIAAWLTDTAR
;
A
#
# COMPACT_ATOMS: atom_id res chain seq x y z
N PRO A 1 -34.23 7.96 15.14
CA PRO A 1 -33.60 9.21 14.71
C PRO A 1 -32.16 9.34 15.23
N ALA A 2 -31.19 9.22 14.32
CA ALA A 2 -29.85 9.85 14.33
C ALA A 2 -29.09 9.31 13.11
N THR A 3 -29.36 9.89 11.95
CA THR A 3 -28.61 9.62 10.72
C THR A 3 -27.26 10.32 10.83
N ALA A 4 -26.21 9.57 11.14
CA ALA A 4 -24.84 10.05 10.96
C ALA A 4 -24.49 9.92 9.48
N LEU A 5 -24.54 11.05 8.77
CA LEU A 5 -23.91 11.22 7.47
C LEU A 5 -22.40 11.16 7.66
N ALA A 6 -21.79 10.01 7.37
CA ALA A 6 -20.37 9.94 7.11
C ALA A 6 -20.14 10.35 5.65
N SER A 7 -19.64 11.56 5.44
CA SER A 7 -19.03 11.95 4.18
C SER A 7 -17.78 11.10 3.98
N ALA A 8 -17.86 10.06 3.15
CA ALA A 8 -16.68 9.45 2.59
C ALA A 8 -16.14 10.40 1.51
N GLY A 9 -14.99 11.01 1.81
CA GLY A 9 -14.19 11.69 0.79
C GLY A 9 -13.81 10.75 -0.35
N HIS A 10 -13.18 11.28 -1.38
CA HIS A 10 -12.68 10.57 -2.56
C HIS A 10 -11.65 9.47 -2.22
N GLY A 11 -12.08 8.42 -1.55
CA GLY A 11 -11.33 7.20 -1.30
C GLY A 11 -11.41 6.35 -2.55
N GLY A 12 -10.29 6.23 -3.26
CA GLY A 12 -10.17 5.30 -4.37
C GLY A 12 -10.65 3.90 -3.98
N ALA A 13 -11.21 3.18 -4.95
CA ALA A 13 -11.72 1.82 -4.76
C ALA A 13 -10.71 0.96 -3.99
N ALA A 14 -11.23 0.08 -3.12
CA ALA A 14 -10.38 -0.84 -2.38
C ALA A 14 -9.50 -1.64 -3.35
N PRO A 15 -8.23 -1.87 -3.01
CA PRO A 15 -7.34 -2.67 -3.86
C PRO A 15 -7.92 -4.07 -4.07
N PRO A 16 -7.83 -4.62 -5.28
CA PRO A 16 -8.23 -6.00 -5.53
C PRO A 16 -7.31 -6.98 -4.76
N ASP A 17 -7.80 -8.18 -4.48
CA ASP A 17 -7.12 -9.14 -3.60
C ASP A 17 -5.67 -9.44 -4.00
N HIS A 18 -5.39 -9.59 -5.30
CA HIS A 18 -4.04 -9.85 -5.80
C HIS A 18 -3.07 -8.68 -5.53
N VAL A 19 -3.55 -7.43 -5.48
CA VAL A 19 -2.73 -6.28 -5.06
C VAL A 19 -2.51 -6.30 -3.56
N VAL A 20 -3.52 -6.68 -2.78
CA VAL A 20 -3.40 -6.83 -1.32
C VAL A 20 -2.35 -7.87 -0.98
N GLU A 21 -2.39 -9.04 -1.63
CA GLU A 21 -1.41 -10.12 -1.44
C GLU A 21 0.02 -9.69 -1.81
N LEU A 22 0.17 -9.01 -2.94
CA LEU A 22 1.47 -8.50 -3.39
C LEU A 22 2.03 -7.47 -2.40
N VAL A 23 1.22 -6.49 -1.98
CA VAL A 23 1.65 -5.49 -0.99
C VAL A 23 1.93 -6.12 0.38
N ALA A 24 1.15 -7.12 0.80
CA ALA A 24 1.43 -7.86 2.02
C ALA A 24 2.79 -8.57 1.95
N GLY A 25 3.08 -9.24 0.83
CA GLY A 25 4.35 -9.96 0.62
C GLY A 25 5.58 -9.06 0.45
N ARG A 26 5.42 -7.84 -0.09
CA ARG A 26 6.55 -6.93 -0.38
C ARG A 26 6.70 -5.79 0.64
N CYS A 27 5.69 -5.47 1.44
CA CYS A 27 5.67 -4.25 2.25
C CYS A 27 5.29 -4.45 3.73
N ALA A 28 4.39 -5.39 4.04
CA ALA A 28 3.81 -5.48 5.40
C ALA A 28 4.84 -5.82 6.48
N MET A 29 5.93 -6.52 6.13
CA MET A 29 7.01 -6.84 7.09
C MET A 29 7.60 -5.60 7.79
N CYS A 30 7.61 -4.45 7.10
CA CYS A 30 8.05 -3.16 7.65
C CYS A 30 6.89 -2.21 7.95
N HIS A 31 5.77 -2.34 7.25
CA HIS A 31 4.64 -1.41 7.26
C HIS A 31 3.35 -2.01 7.86
N ALA A 32 3.45 -2.93 8.82
CA ALA A 32 2.29 -3.47 9.55
C ALA A 32 2.01 -2.73 10.87
N ALA A 33 0.87 -3.03 11.50
CA ALA A 33 0.60 -2.67 12.90
C ALA A 33 1.75 -3.10 13.82
N GLU A 34 2.24 -4.31 13.58
CA GLU A 34 3.32 -4.97 14.30
C GLU A 34 4.35 -5.41 13.25
N PRO A 35 5.33 -4.54 12.91
CA PRO A 35 6.39 -4.91 11.98
C PRO A 35 7.22 -6.06 12.53
N ILE A 36 7.74 -6.88 11.62
CA ILE A 36 8.55 -8.08 11.96
C ILE A 36 9.96 -8.02 11.35
N TRP A 37 10.31 -6.90 10.72
CA TRP A 37 11.67 -6.68 10.21
C TRP A 37 12.60 -6.20 11.32
N ASP A 38 13.77 -6.83 11.42
CA ASP A 38 14.77 -6.49 12.42
C ASP A 38 15.15 -5.00 12.36
N GLY A 39 15.12 -4.35 13.53
CA GLY A 39 15.40 -2.92 13.65
C GLY A 39 14.22 -1.99 13.33
N ILE A 40 13.05 -2.52 12.95
CA ILE A 40 11.82 -1.73 12.74
C ILE A 40 10.81 -2.09 13.83
N GLY A 41 10.75 -1.26 14.89
CA GLY A 41 9.78 -1.46 15.98
C GLY A 41 8.40 -0.85 15.73
N VAL A 42 8.29 0.08 14.77
CA VAL A 42 7.04 0.74 14.37
C VAL A 42 7.05 1.01 12.88
N ALA A 43 5.88 0.98 12.25
CA ALA A 43 5.75 1.26 10.83
C ALA A 43 6.37 2.63 10.47
N PRO A 44 7.34 2.68 9.54
CA PRO A 44 8.00 3.92 9.18
C PRO A 44 7.00 4.99 8.74
N LYS A 45 7.14 6.21 9.28
CA LYS A 45 6.24 7.36 9.04
C LYS A 45 4.76 7.10 9.37
N GLY A 46 4.46 6.06 10.16
CA GLY A 46 3.09 5.65 10.45
C GLY A 46 2.32 5.10 9.24
N VAL A 47 3.02 4.75 8.16
CA VAL A 47 2.41 4.17 6.95
C VAL A 47 2.12 2.71 7.19
N ARG A 48 0.83 2.35 7.16
CA ARG A 48 0.36 0.97 7.33
C ARG A 48 -0.16 0.38 6.03
N LEU A 49 0.22 -0.86 5.76
CA LEU A 49 0.00 -1.61 4.51
C LEU A 49 -0.39 -3.08 4.77
N ASP A 50 -0.90 -3.37 5.96
CA ASP A 50 -1.27 -4.72 6.44
C ASP A 50 -2.77 -5.03 6.29
N THR A 51 -3.56 -4.10 5.77
CA THR A 51 -4.99 -4.30 5.48
C THR A 51 -5.34 -3.65 4.15
N ALA A 52 -6.35 -4.19 3.44
CA ALA A 52 -6.82 -3.62 2.17
C ALA A 52 -7.24 -2.15 2.31
N GLU A 53 -7.91 -1.79 3.40
CA GLU A 53 -8.29 -0.41 3.70
C GLU A 53 -7.06 0.50 3.85
N ALA A 54 -6.06 0.08 4.61
CA ALA A 54 -4.85 0.87 4.80
C ALA A 54 -4.06 1.02 3.50
N ILE A 55 -3.98 -0.03 2.67
CA ILE A 55 -3.36 0.00 1.34
C ILE A 55 -4.08 1.01 0.44
N GLY A 56 -5.41 0.95 0.36
CA GLY A 56 -6.20 1.90 -0.43
C GLY A 56 -6.01 3.35 0.02
N ARG A 57 -5.98 3.60 1.33
CA ARG A 57 -5.68 4.94 1.90
C ARG A 57 -4.28 5.45 1.56
N GLN A 58 -3.34 4.56 1.23
CA GLN A 58 -1.95 4.89 0.91
C GLN A 58 -1.64 4.82 -0.60
N ALA A 59 -2.65 4.65 -1.47
CA ALA A 59 -2.49 4.47 -2.91
C ALA A 59 -1.51 5.47 -3.56
N GLU A 60 -1.66 6.77 -3.28
CA GLU A 60 -0.81 7.82 -3.83
C GLU A 60 0.63 7.80 -3.25
N ALA A 61 0.82 7.33 -2.02
CA ALA A 61 2.15 7.11 -1.46
C ALA A 61 2.83 5.89 -2.09
N ILE A 62 2.08 4.78 -2.26
CA ILE A 62 2.52 3.57 -2.97
C ILE A 62 2.92 3.92 -4.39
N ARG A 63 2.10 4.69 -5.11
CA ARG A 63 2.41 5.18 -6.47
C ARG A 63 3.77 5.85 -6.53
N ARG A 64 4.00 6.83 -5.67
CA ARG A 64 5.27 7.57 -5.65
C ARG A 64 6.46 6.66 -5.34
N GLN A 65 6.38 5.87 -4.28
CA GLN A 65 7.53 5.11 -3.80
C GLN A 65 7.82 3.85 -4.61
N VAL A 66 6.80 3.17 -5.13
CA VAL A 66 6.94 1.86 -5.76
C VAL A 66 6.99 1.96 -7.28
N VAL A 67 6.15 2.81 -7.87
CA VAL A 67 6.00 2.94 -9.32
C VAL A 67 6.85 4.07 -9.90
N LEU A 68 6.86 5.24 -9.26
CA LEU A 68 7.55 6.41 -9.84
C LEU A 68 9.04 6.46 -9.50
N THR A 69 9.42 6.11 -8.27
CA THR A 69 10.82 6.24 -7.83
C THR A 69 11.54 4.92 -7.57
N HIS A 70 10.79 3.80 -7.47
CA HIS A 70 11.33 2.49 -7.11
C HIS A 70 12.11 2.48 -5.78
N ASN A 71 11.82 3.43 -4.88
CA ASN A 71 12.45 3.54 -3.57
C ASN A 71 12.00 2.46 -2.58
N MET A 72 10.85 1.85 -2.84
CA MET A 72 10.30 0.77 -2.03
C MET A 72 10.15 -0.51 -2.86
N PRO A 73 10.51 -1.67 -2.29
CA PRO A 73 11.22 -1.85 -1.01
C PRO A 73 12.63 -1.20 -1.02
N PRO A 74 13.17 -0.74 0.13
CA PRO A 74 14.48 -0.11 0.18
C PRO A 74 15.55 -1.06 -0.36
N ASN A 75 16.40 -0.60 -1.27
CA ASN A 75 17.41 -1.42 -1.94
C ASN A 75 16.85 -2.75 -2.52
N ASN A 76 15.56 -2.77 -2.84
CA ASN A 76 14.81 -3.95 -3.26
C ASN A 76 14.99 -5.18 -2.35
N VAL A 77 15.06 -5.01 -1.04
CA VAL A 77 15.33 -6.11 -0.08
C VAL A 77 14.34 -7.28 -0.11
N THR A 78 13.12 -7.06 -0.62
CA THR A 78 12.15 -8.15 -0.81
C THR A 78 12.13 -8.65 -2.24
N GLU A 79 13.10 -8.32 -3.10
CA GLU A 79 13.20 -8.81 -4.48
C GLU A 79 11.93 -8.56 -5.32
N MET A 80 11.33 -7.38 -5.17
CA MET A 80 10.16 -7.00 -5.94
C MET A 80 10.53 -6.81 -7.43
N THR A 81 9.80 -7.44 -8.33
CA THR A 81 10.09 -7.41 -9.76
C THR A 81 9.41 -6.24 -10.48
N ASP A 82 9.83 -5.97 -11.72
CA ASP A 82 9.21 -4.92 -12.53
C ASP A 82 7.78 -5.30 -12.96
N GLU A 83 7.50 -6.59 -13.16
CA GLU A 83 6.15 -7.09 -13.44
C GLU A 83 5.20 -6.81 -12.27
N GLU A 84 5.66 -7.03 -11.02
CA GLU A 84 4.88 -6.73 -9.82
C GLU A 84 4.62 -5.23 -9.66
N ARG A 85 5.61 -4.38 -9.98
CA ARG A 85 5.40 -2.92 -10.05
C ARG A 85 4.36 -2.57 -11.11
N GLY A 86 4.36 -3.27 -12.24
CA GLY A 86 3.37 -3.15 -13.30
C GLY A 86 1.94 -3.46 -12.82
N VAL A 87 1.76 -4.50 -11.99
CA VAL A 87 0.47 -4.83 -11.36
C VAL A 87 -0.02 -3.67 -10.48
N ILE A 88 0.86 -3.13 -9.62
CA ILE A 88 0.52 -1.97 -8.78
C ILE A 88 0.18 -0.75 -9.64
N ALA A 89 0.94 -0.48 -10.69
CA ALA A 89 0.71 0.65 -11.59
C ALA A 89 -0.65 0.55 -12.31
N ALA A 90 -1.04 -0.65 -12.74
CA ALA A 90 -2.33 -0.90 -13.39
C ALA A 90 -3.50 -0.60 -12.44
N TRP A 91 -3.45 -1.11 -11.20
CA TRP A 91 -4.46 -0.83 -10.18
C TRP A 91 -4.60 0.67 -9.90
N LEU A 92 -3.48 1.37 -9.73
CA LEU A 92 -3.49 2.81 -9.44
C LEU A 92 -4.02 3.66 -10.61
N THR A 93 -3.81 3.20 -11.84
CA THR A 93 -4.34 3.87 -13.04
C THR A 93 -5.85 3.72 -13.14
N ASP A 94 -6.38 2.54 -12.81
CA ASP A 94 -7.82 2.29 -12.77
C ASP A 94 -8.51 3.09 -11.66
N THR A 95 -7.85 3.20 -10.49
CA THR A 95 -8.35 3.98 -9.35
C THR A 95 -8.40 5.49 -9.61
N ALA A 96 -7.56 6.01 -10.51
CA ALA A 96 -7.50 7.43 -10.86
C ALA A 96 -8.51 7.85 -11.94
N ARG A 97 -9.27 6.90 -12.50
CA ARG A 97 -10.31 7.13 -13.50
C ARG A 97 -11.68 7.29 -12.85
#